data_AF-A0A1G7VQW1-F1
#
_entry.id   AF-A0A1G7VQW1-F1
#
_cell.length_a   1.000
_cell.length_b   1.000
_cell.length_c   1.000
_cell.angle_alpha   90.00
_cell.angle_beta   90.00
_cell.angle_gamma   90.00
#
_symmetry.space_group_name_H-M   'P 1'
#
loop_
_entity.id
_entity.type
_entity.pdbx_description
1 polymer ?
#
loop_
_entity_poly.entity_id
_entity_poly.type
_entity_poly.pdbx_seq_one_letter_code
_entity_poly.pdbx_strand_id
1 'polypeptide(L)'
;MSERSRERRYSIGIVIDWFFFVFAGLSAIWLAYLSFTESFRVGWWGILFAVAFWVLLAYLVLPRLHRILTTIYVPDYFIGRARTSDGLLGDPVNLALRGSGDQIEQALRSAGWTKADPVTLASSWRIITSTLTRRSYDDAPVSPLFLFGKQQDFAYQQEVSGNPAQRHHVRFWKCPDEWMLPGGTRVDWVAAGTFDTRVGLSLFTLQVTHKIDADTDVERDHIVSTLTAGDPHVRVGVIADFSTGYHARNGGGDSIRTDGDLPIIDVSGVSVGAATAIAGEAER
;
A
#
# COMPACT_ATOMS: atom_id res chain seq x y z
N MET A 1 34.98 -23.18 -19.97
CA MET A 1 35.65 -22.13 -20.76
C MET A 1 34.64 -21.56 -21.77
N SER A 2 34.01 -20.44 -21.42
CA SER A 2 33.47 -19.39 -22.30
C SER A 2 32.56 -18.50 -21.45
N GLU A 3 33.18 -17.71 -20.57
CA GLU A 3 32.55 -16.53 -20.01
C GLU A 3 32.35 -15.54 -21.17
N ARG A 4 31.12 -15.41 -21.67
CA ARG A 4 30.80 -14.27 -22.52
C ARG A 4 30.69 -13.05 -21.62
N SER A 5 31.68 -12.18 -21.74
CA SER A 5 31.67 -10.82 -21.24
C SER A 5 30.39 -10.11 -21.67
N ARG A 6 29.43 -10.03 -20.76
CA ARG A 6 28.24 -9.18 -20.91
C ARG A 6 28.68 -7.76 -20.58
N GLU A 7 29.37 -7.14 -21.54
CA GLU A 7 29.77 -5.74 -21.46
C GLU A 7 28.55 -4.87 -21.13
N ARG A 8 28.77 -3.95 -20.18
CA ARG A 8 27.81 -2.95 -19.67
C ARG A 8 27.35 -2.01 -20.80
N ARG A 9 26.44 -2.48 -21.65
CA ARG A 9 25.54 -1.57 -22.37
C ARG A 9 24.58 -1.01 -21.32
N TYR A 10 24.93 0.13 -20.72
CA TYR A 10 23.90 1.06 -20.26
C TYR A 10 23.03 1.34 -21.48
N SER A 11 21.89 0.70 -21.54
CA SER A 11 20.98 0.76 -22.68
C SER A 11 20.67 2.23 -22.93
N ILE A 12 20.96 2.74 -24.13
CA ILE A 12 20.65 4.11 -24.53
C ILE A 12 19.18 4.46 -24.22
N GLY A 13 18.29 3.47 -24.28
CA GLY A 13 16.89 3.60 -23.86
C GLY A 13 16.74 4.05 -22.40
N ILE A 14 17.50 3.48 -21.46
CA ILE A 14 17.45 3.86 -20.04
C ILE A 14 17.87 5.32 -19.85
N VAL A 15 18.89 5.77 -20.59
CA VAL A 15 19.37 7.16 -20.52
C VAL A 15 18.33 8.13 -21.09
N ILE A 16 17.71 7.77 -22.22
CA ILE A 16 16.65 8.55 -22.86
C ILE A 16 15.41 8.63 -21.94
N ASP A 17 15.00 7.50 -21.37
CA ASP A 17 13.88 7.43 -20.44
C ASP A 17 14.13 8.30 -19.21
N TRP A 18 15.34 8.23 -18.65
CA TRP A 18 15.76 9.09 -17.54
C TRP A 18 15.75 10.57 -17.91
N PHE A 19 16.24 10.93 -19.09
CA PHE A 19 16.22 12.30 -19.57
C PHE A 19 14.79 12.84 -19.66
N PHE A 20 13.88 12.13 -20.34
CA PHE A 20 12.49 12.56 -20.47
C PHE A 20 11.76 12.60 -19.13
N PHE A 21 12.07 11.66 -18.23
CA PHE A 21 11.51 11.64 -16.88
C PHE A 21 11.90 12.89 -16.07
N VAL A 22 13.19 13.23 -16.06
CA VAL A 22 13.70 14.44 -15.37
C VAL A 22 13.18 15.71 -16.05
N PHE A 23 13.22 15.78 -17.38
CA PHE A 23 12.72 16.91 -18.14
C PHE A 23 11.23 17.16 -17.89
N ALA A 24 10.41 16.11 -17.86
CA ALA A 24 8.99 16.22 -17.51
C ALA A 24 8.80 16.71 -16.08
N GLY A 25 9.64 16.27 -15.13
CA GLY A 25 9.66 16.78 -13.76
C GLY A 25 9.94 18.28 -13.70
N LEU A 26 11.01 18.75 -14.35
CA LEU A 26 11.37 20.17 -14.42
C LEU A 26 10.28 21.01 -15.12
N SER A 27 9.70 20.48 -16.20
CA SER A 27 8.61 21.13 -16.94
C SER A 27 7.35 21.27 -16.08
N ALA A 28 7.03 20.27 -15.26
CA ALA A 28 5.89 20.32 -14.35
C ALA A 28 6.12 21.36 -13.23
N ILE A 29 7.35 21.48 -12.70
CA ILE A 29 7.73 22.53 -11.74
C ILE A 29 7.54 23.92 -12.38
N TRP A 30 8.01 24.08 -13.61
CA TRP A 30 7.87 25.34 -14.35
C TRP A 30 6.40 25.70 -14.60
N LEU A 31 5.58 24.73 -15.03
CA LEU A 31 4.14 24.93 -15.21
C LEU A 31 3.45 25.34 -13.89
N ALA A 32 3.83 24.72 -12.78
CA ALA A 32 3.30 25.07 -11.47
C ALA A 32 3.69 26.51 -11.10
N TYR A 33 4.94 26.92 -11.31
CA TYR A 33 5.40 28.29 -11.07
C TYR A 33 4.60 29.32 -11.90
N LEU A 34 4.44 29.10 -13.21
CA LEU A 34 3.65 29.98 -14.06
C LEU A 34 2.20 30.07 -13.57
N SER A 35 1.57 28.94 -13.29
CA SER A 35 0.19 28.87 -12.79
C SER A 35 0.00 29.65 -11.48
N PHE A 36 0.97 29.55 -10.57
CA PHE A 36 0.98 30.29 -9.32
C PHE A 36 1.09 31.80 -9.57
N THR A 37 2.02 32.24 -10.42
CA THR A 37 2.21 33.68 -10.68
C THR A 37 1.02 34.34 -11.39
N GLU A 38 0.34 33.62 -12.27
CA GLU A 38 -0.85 34.11 -12.97
C GLU A 38 -2.09 34.15 -12.07
N SER A 39 -2.16 33.31 -11.03
CA SER A 39 -3.31 33.27 -10.10
C SER A 39 -3.56 34.61 -9.39
N PHE A 40 -2.53 35.44 -9.19
CA PHE A 40 -2.63 36.76 -8.56
C PHE A 40 -3.09 37.89 -9.49
N ARG A 41 -3.22 37.63 -10.79
CA ARG A 41 -3.57 38.65 -11.80
C ARG A 41 -5.05 38.68 -12.16
N VAL A 42 -5.83 37.67 -11.75
CA VAL A 42 -7.15 37.39 -12.33
C VAL A 42 -8.27 37.33 -11.28
N GLY A 43 -8.48 38.38 -10.47
CA GLY A 43 -9.68 38.56 -9.63
C GLY A 43 -10.25 37.30 -8.98
N TRP A 44 -11.57 37.03 -9.12
CA TRP A 44 -12.22 35.82 -8.60
C TRP A 44 -11.85 34.52 -9.35
N TRP A 45 -11.40 34.60 -10.61
CA TRP A 45 -10.88 33.45 -11.36
C TRP A 45 -9.57 32.91 -10.76
N GLY A 46 -8.87 33.71 -9.95
CA GLY A 46 -7.70 33.30 -9.19
C GLY A 46 -7.95 32.07 -8.31
N ILE A 47 -9.18 31.87 -7.81
CA ILE A 47 -9.53 30.67 -7.02
C ILE A 47 -9.45 29.40 -7.90
N LEU A 48 -9.99 29.44 -9.12
CA LEU A 48 -9.93 28.31 -10.03
C LEU A 48 -8.50 28.01 -10.47
N PHE A 49 -7.69 29.04 -10.70
CA PHE A 49 -6.25 28.87 -10.94
C PHE A 49 -5.51 28.29 -9.74
N ALA A 50 -5.85 28.71 -8.51
CA ALA A 50 -5.27 28.14 -7.30
C ALA A 50 -5.62 26.65 -7.12
N VAL A 51 -6.87 26.26 -7.41
CA VAL A 51 -7.29 24.85 -7.41
C VAL A 51 -6.56 24.07 -8.50
N ALA A 52 -6.50 24.58 -9.74
CA ALA A 52 -5.78 23.94 -10.83
C ALA A 52 -4.28 23.79 -10.52
N PHE A 53 -3.66 24.82 -9.94
CA PHE A 53 -2.29 24.79 -9.47
C PHE A 53 -2.10 23.72 -8.39
N TRP A 54 -2.98 23.66 -7.38
CA TRP A 54 -2.92 22.61 -6.36
C TRP A 54 -3.02 21.22 -6.98
N VAL A 55 -3.95 20.98 -7.92
CA VAL A 55 -4.08 19.69 -8.62
C VAL A 55 -2.78 19.34 -9.36
N LEU A 56 -2.23 20.28 -10.12
CA LEU A 56 -0.95 20.08 -10.83
C LEU A 56 0.19 19.77 -9.85
N LEU A 57 0.32 20.55 -8.78
CA LEU A 57 1.37 20.37 -7.80
C LEU A 57 1.24 19.01 -7.09
N ALA A 58 0.06 18.69 -6.57
CA ALA A 58 -0.19 17.53 -5.73
C ALA A 58 -0.23 16.19 -6.49
N TYR A 59 -0.76 16.20 -7.72
CA TYR A 59 -0.98 14.97 -8.49
C TYR A 59 0.00 14.78 -9.66
N LEU A 60 0.79 15.80 -10.02
CA LEU A 60 1.77 15.72 -11.11
C LEU A 60 3.21 15.98 -10.67
N VAL A 61 3.45 17.09 -9.97
CA VAL A 61 4.81 17.57 -9.67
C VAL A 61 5.42 16.81 -8.50
N LEU A 62 4.79 16.86 -7.32
CA LEU A 62 5.32 16.24 -6.10
C LEU A 62 5.51 14.72 -6.23
N PRO A 63 4.56 13.94 -6.80
CA PRO A 63 4.75 12.51 -7.05
C PRO A 63 5.97 12.21 -7.93
N ARG A 64 6.18 12.98 -9.01
CA ARG A 64 7.36 12.82 -9.88
C ARG A 64 8.65 13.13 -9.16
N LEU A 65 8.68 14.22 -8.39
CA LEU A 65 9.85 14.61 -7.62
C LEU A 65 10.22 13.51 -6.61
N HIS A 66 9.23 12.97 -5.88
CA HIS A 66 9.46 11.86 -4.96
C HIS A 66 9.97 10.61 -5.65
N ARG A 67 9.43 10.24 -6.83
CA ARG A 67 9.97 9.11 -7.59
C ARG A 67 11.44 9.30 -7.97
N ILE A 68 11.83 10.50 -8.42
CA ILE A 68 13.24 10.80 -8.71
C ILE A 68 14.08 10.63 -7.44
N LEU A 69 13.68 11.27 -6.34
CA LEU A 69 14.48 11.27 -5.11
C LEU A 69 14.57 9.87 -4.48
N THR A 70 13.47 9.13 -4.43
CA THR A 70 13.41 7.81 -3.79
C THR A 70 14.26 6.77 -4.50
N THR A 71 14.51 6.90 -5.82
CA THR A 71 15.48 6.03 -6.52
C THR A 71 16.91 6.14 -6.00
N ILE A 72 17.22 7.21 -5.27
CA ILE A 72 18.56 7.46 -4.71
C ILE A 72 18.67 6.88 -3.29
N TYR A 73 17.66 7.07 -2.45
CA TYR A 73 17.76 6.78 -1.00
C TYR A 73 16.90 5.61 -0.51
N VAL A 74 15.92 5.15 -1.28
CA VAL A 74 15.07 4.00 -0.90
C VAL A 74 15.62 2.74 -1.57
N PRO A 75 16.06 1.74 -0.78
CA PRO A 75 16.55 0.49 -1.34
C PRO A 75 15.46 -0.28 -2.08
N ASP A 76 15.89 -1.14 -3.00
CA ASP A 76 15.02 -2.04 -3.77
C ASP A 76 14.81 -3.41 -3.10
N TYR A 77 15.61 -3.74 -2.08
CA TYR A 77 15.47 -4.95 -1.27
C TYR A 77 14.47 -4.77 -0.10
N PHE A 78 14.09 -5.89 0.51
CA PHE A 78 13.13 -5.91 1.62
C PHE A 78 13.73 -5.33 2.91
N ILE A 79 13.07 -4.31 3.48
CA ILE A 79 13.45 -3.65 4.73
C ILE A 79 12.29 -3.59 5.75
N GLY A 80 11.31 -4.48 5.64
CA GLY A 80 10.13 -4.48 6.54
C GLY A 80 9.17 -3.31 6.33
N ARG A 81 9.26 -2.61 5.19
CA ARG A 81 8.38 -1.49 4.81
C ARG A 81 7.88 -1.70 3.37
N ALA A 82 6.59 -1.52 3.16
CA ALA A 82 6.05 -1.42 1.81
C ALA A 82 6.45 -0.08 1.17
N ARG A 83 6.32 0.04 -0.15
CA ARG A 83 6.58 1.29 -0.90
C ARG A 83 5.31 1.80 -1.57
N THR A 84 5.11 3.11 -1.59
CA THR A 84 4.03 3.72 -2.38
C THR A 84 4.37 3.67 -3.87
N SER A 85 3.39 3.98 -4.73
CA SER A 85 3.63 4.16 -6.18
C SER A 85 4.67 5.24 -6.51
N ASP A 86 4.95 6.14 -5.56
CA ASP A 86 5.92 7.22 -5.71
C ASP A 86 7.29 6.88 -5.08
N GLY A 87 7.45 5.64 -4.63
CA GLY A 87 8.68 5.11 -4.06
C GLY A 87 8.92 5.45 -2.58
N LEU A 88 8.02 6.23 -1.96
CA LEU A 88 8.13 6.56 -0.54
C LEU A 88 7.90 5.32 0.33
N LEU A 89 8.51 5.29 1.52
CA LEU A 89 8.28 4.23 2.50
C LEU A 89 6.83 4.31 3.02
N GLY A 90 6.00 3.37 2.61
CA GLY A 90 4.62 3.18 3.03
C GLY A 90 4.53 2.45 4.37
N ASP A 91 3.50 1.63 4.51
CA ASP A 91 3.14 0.97 5.76
C ASP A 91 4.18 -0.07 6.22
N PRO A 92 4.31 -0.31 7.54
CA PRO A 92 5.18 -1.34 8.06
C PRO A 92 4.63 -2.72 7.78
N VAL A 93 5.53 -3.65 7.45
CA VAL A 93 5.21 -5.08 7.47
C VAL A 93 5.18 -5.50 8.94
N ASN A 94 3.98 -5.69 9.47
CA ASN A 94 3.73 -5.99 10.88
C ASN A 94 3.07 -7.36 11.09
N LEU A 95 2.86 -8.14 10.02
CA LEU A 95 2.35 -9.51 10.08
C LEU A 95 3.09 -10.40 9.07
N ALA A 96 3.23 -11.67 9.40
CA ALA A 96 3.61 -12.71 8.45
C ALA A 96 2.69 -13.92 8.58
N LEU A 97 2.53 -14.69 7.51
CA LEU A 97 1.61 -15.83 7.50
C LEU A 97 2.24 -17.08 6.87
N ARG A 98 1.79 -18.24 7.35
CA ARG A 98 2.06 -19.56 6.79
C ARG A 98 0.77 -20.22 6.35
N GLY A 99 0.76 -20.80 5.16
CA GLY A 99 -0.42 -21.38 4.52
C GLY A 99 -0.72 -20.78 3.13
N SER A 100 -1.76 -21.32 2.48
CA SER A 100 -2.16 -20.88 1.14
C SER A 100 -2.94 -19.55 1.18
N GLY A 101 -2.98 -18.85 0.04
CA GLY A 101 -3.81 -17.65 -0.10
C GLY A 101 -5.28 -17.93 0.20
N ASP A 102 -5.81 -19.07 -0.28
CA ASP A 102 -7.20 -19.46 -0.03
C ASP A 102 -7.50 -19.68 1.46
N GLN A 103 -6.53 -20.19 2.23
CA GLN A 103 -6.65 -20.35 3.68
C GLN A 103 -6.66 -19.00 4.39
N ILE A 104 -5.83 -18.06 3.96
CA ILE A 104 -5.81 -16.69 4.48
C ILE A 104 -7.16 -16.02 4.21
N GLU A 105 -7.64 -16.08 2.97
CA GLU A 105 -8.93 -15.51 2.61
C GLU A 105 -10.09 -16.15 3.39
N GLN A 106 -10.05 -17.46 3.61
CA GLN A 106 -11.05 -18.16 4.41
C GLN A 106 -11.02 -17.72 5.88
N ALA A 107 -9.84 -17.61 6.48
CA ALA A 107 -9.68 -17.15 7.85
C ALA A 107 -10.19 -15.71 8.02
N LEU A 108 -9.88 -14.83 7.08
CA LEU A 108 -10.36 -13.44 7.05
C LEU A 108 -11.88 -13.38 6.94
N ARG A 109 -12.49 -14.16 6.04
CA ARG A 109 -13.95 -14.24 5.92
C ARG A 109 -14.62 -14.73 7.20
N SER A 110 -14.09 -15.78 7.83
CA SER A 110 -14.60 -16.28 9.11
C SER A 110 -14.47 -15.24 10.23
N ALA A 111 -13.46 -14.38 10.16
CA ALA A 111 -13.23 -13.26 11.09
C ALA A 111 -14.02 -11.97 10.74
N GLY A 112 -14.90 -12.01 9.75
CA GLY A 112 -15.75 -10.87 9.38
C GLY A 112 -15.01 -9.74 8.64
N TRP A 113 -13.92 -10.06 7.94
CA TRP A 113 -13.23 -9.14 7.05
C TRP A 113 -13.79 -9.24 5.63
N THR A 114 -13.86 -8.10 4.94
CA THR A 114 -14.36 -8.01 3.57
C THR A 114 -13.21 -7.69 2.61
N LYS A 115 -13.19 -8.34 1.45
CA LYS A 115 -12.15 -8.13 0.43
C LYS A 115 -12.36 -6.78 -0.26
N ALA A 116 -11.32 -5.97 -0.33
CA ALA A 116 -11.40 -4.67 -1.02
C ALA A 116 -11.48 -4.86 -2.54
N ASP A 117 -12.29 -4.02 -3.21
CA ASP A 117 -12.42 -4.01 -4.66
C ASP A 117 -11.09 -3.64 -5.34
N PRO A 118 -10.78 -4.23 -6.50
CA PRO A 118 -9.63 -3.81 -7.29
C PRO A 118 -9.81 -2.40 -7.83
N VAL A 119 -8.70 -1.67 -7.97
CA VAL A 119 -8.70 -0.33 -8.58
C VAL A 119 -9.02 -0.45 -10.07
N THR A 120 -10.29 -0.22 -10.41
CA THR A 120 -10.85 -0.22 -11.78
C THR A 120 -11.60 1.09 -12.06
N LEU A 121 -11.83 1.43 -13.33
CA LEU A 121 -12.65 2.60 -13.69
C LEU A 121 -14.03 2.56 -13.03
N ALA A 122 -14.64 1.37 -12.94
CA ALA A 122 -15.93 1.16 -12.27
C ALA A 122 -15.85 1.48 -10.77
N SER A 123 -14.85 0.95 -10.07
CA SER A 123 -14.65 1.22 -8.64
C SER A 123 -14.32 2.70 -8.37
N SER A 124 -13.53 3.35 -9.24
CA SER A 124 -13.21 4.78 -9.15
C SER A 124 -14.47 5.65 -9.33
N TRP A 125 -15.34 5.29 -10.28
CA TRP A 125 -16.64 5.95 -10.44
C TRP A 125 -17.55 5.73 -9.24
N ARG A 126 -17.53 4.53 -8.66
CA ARG A 126 -18.27 4.20 -7.44
C ARG A 126 -17.78 5.00 -6.23
N ILE A 127 -16.47 5.21 -6.07
CA ILE A 127 -15.90 6.12 -5.06
C ILE A 127 -16.45 7.55 -5.25
N ILE A 128 -16.41 8.09 -6.48
CA ILE A 128 -16.88 9.45 -6.75
C ILE A 128 -18.37 9.58 -6.40
N THR A 129 -19.19 8.64 -6.86
CA THR A 129 -20.64 8.66 -6.63
C THR A 129 -21.00 8.41 -5.17
N SER A 130 -20.35 7.49 -4.45
CA SER A 130 -20.60 7.25 -3.02
C SER A 130 -20.21 8.45 -2.17
N THR A 131 -19.10 9.12 -2.49
CA THR A 131 -18.64 10.35 -1.81
C THR A 131 -19.64 11.49 -2.01
N LEU A 132 -20.10 11.72 -3.25
CA LEU A 132 -21.09 12.76 -3.55
C LEU A 132 -22.46 12.47 -2.91
N THR A 133 -22.86 11.20 -2.85
CA THR A 133 -24.14 10.76 -2.27
C THR A 133 -24.10 10.48 -0.77
N ARG A 134 -22.91 10.62 -0.13
CA ARG A 134 -22.66 10.32 1.29
C ARG A 134 -23.10 8.92 1.71
N ARG A 135 -22.93 7.94 0.82
CA ARG A 135 -23.18 6.52 1.11
C ARG A 135 -21.87 5.83 1.50
N SER A 136 -21.94 4.85 2.40
CA SER A 136 -20.78 4.01 2.71
C SER A 136 -20.41 3.16 1.48
N TYR A 137 -19.11 2.93 1.30
CA TYR A 137 -18.56 2.06 0.26
C TYR A 137 -17.55 1.15 0.93
N ASP A 138 -18.09 0.14 1.60
CA ASP A 138 -17.41 -0.72 2.56
C ASP A 138 -16.36 -1.62 1.91
N ASP A 139 -16.34 -1.70 0.56
CA ASP A 139 -15.39 -2.45 -0.29
C ASP A 139 -14.47 -1.52 -1.11
N ALA A 140 -14.40 -0.22 -0.80
CA ALA A 140 -13.66 0.75 -1.61
C ALA A 140 -12.17 0.36 -1.82
N PRO A 141 -11.64 0.52 -3.06
CA PRO A 141 -10.25 0.23 -3.35
C PRO A 141 -9.26 0.98 -2.46
N VAL A 142 -8.16 0.31 -2.13
CA VAL A 142 -7.03 0.90 -1.40
C VAL A 142 -5.92 1.33 -2.35
N SER A 143 -5.19 2.38 -1.99
CA SER A 143 -4.02 2.80 -2.74
C SER A 143 -2.99 1.65 -2.84
N PRO A 144 -2.34 1.48 -4.01
CA PRO A 144 -1.40 0.40 -4.23
C PRO A 144 -0.15 0.59 -3.37
N LEU A 145 0.28 -0.48 -2.73
CA LEU A 145 1.54 -0.58 -2.04
C LEU A 145 2.35 -1.73 -2.62
N PHE A 146 3.66 -1.55 -2.67
CA PHE A 146 4.57 -2.41 -3.40
C PHE A 146 5.56 -3.07 -2.45
N LEU A 147 5.71 -4.37 -2.62
CA LEU A 147 6.71 -5.20 -1.95
C LEU A 147 7.19 -6.27 -2.95
N PHE A 148 8.46 -6.67 -2.86
CA PHE A 148 9.06 -7.63 -3.81
C PHE A 148 8.92 -7.23 -5.30
N GLY A 149 8.87 -5.92 -5.56
CA GLY A 149 8.71 -5.39 -6.92
C GLY A 149 7.30 -5.55 -7.51
N LYS A 150 6.31 -6.00 -6.74
CA LYS A 150 4.92 -6.15 -7.18
C LYS A 150 3.93 -5.43 -6.26
N GLN A 151 2.76 -5.12 -6.80
CA GLN A 151 1.61 -4.64 -6.02
C GLN A 151 1.12 -5.74 -5.07
N GLN A 152 0.41 -5.37 -3.99
CA GLN A 152 -0.25 -6.33 -3.11
C GLN A 152 -1.14 -7.31 -3.88
N ASP A 153 -1.15 -8.57 -3.49
CA ASP A 153 -1.95 -9.61 -4.13
C ASP A 153 -3.43 -9.47 -3.78
N PHE A 154 -3.73 -9.15 -2.52
CA PHE A 154 -5.08 -8.80 -2.05
C PHE A 154 -5.03 -7.87 -0.84
N ALA A 155 -6.16 -7.20 -0.61
CA ALA A 155 -6.38 -6.34 0.54
C ALA A 155 -7.76 -6.64 1.14
N TYR A 156 -7.86 -6.56 2.45
CA TYR A 156 -9.09 -6.76 3.21
C TYR A 156 -9.31 -5.58 4.14
N GLN A 157 -10.57 -5.32 4.44
CA GLN A 157 -10.97 -4.27 5.37
C GLN A 157 -12.14 -4.70 6.24
N GLN A 158 -12.25 -4.05 7.39
CA GLN A 158 -13.34 -4.24 8.34
C GLN A 158 -13.78 -2.85 8.82
N GLU A 159 -15.02 -2.49 8.50
CA GLU A 159 -15.58 -1.19 8.85
C GLU A 159 -15.92 -1.09 10.34
N VAL A 160 -15.69 0.08 10.92
CA VAL A 160 -16.07 0.37 12.31
C VAL A 160 -17.42 1.09 12.35
N SER A 161 -18.44 0.41 12.86
CA SER A 161 -19.70 1.01 13.33
C SER A 161 -20.42 1.96 12.35
N GLY A 162 -20.40 1.68 11.04
CA GLY A 162 -21.10 2.49 10.05
C GLY A 162 -20.35 3.76 9.61
N ASN A 163 -19.07 3.91 9.99
CA ASN A 163 -18.25 5.05 9.63
C ASN A 163 -17.23 4.68 8.54
N PRO A 164 -17.48 5.04 7.26
CA PRO A 164 -16.57 4.69 6.17
C PRO A 164 -15.21 5.40 6.25
N ALA A 165 -15.08 6.43 7.09
CA ALA A 165 -13.79 7.11 7.31
C ALA A 165 -12.87 6.36 8.29
N GLN A 166 -13.41 5.38 9.03
CA GLN A 166 -12.71 4.59 10.03
C GLN A 166 -12.81 3.10 9.72
N ARG A 167 -11.68 2.52 9.34
CA ARG A 167 -11.64 1.13 8.90
C ARG A 167 -10.30 0.49 9.24
N HIS A 168 -10.39 -0.73 9.73
CA HIS A 168 -9.27 -1.65 9.79
C HIS A 168 -8.94 -2.09 8.38
N HIS A 169 -7.66 -2.16 8.01
CA HIS A 169 -7.29 -2.68 6.72
C HIS A 169 -5.95 -3.41 6.76
N VAL A 170 -5.85 -4.46 5.95
CA VAL A 170 -4.64 -5.26 5.83
C VAL A 170 -4.38 -5.61 4.38
N ARG A 171 -3.12 -5.45 3.94
CA ARG A 171 -2.65 -5.81 2.61
C ARG A 171 -1.69 -6.99 2.70
N PHE A 172 -1.75 -7.89 1.72
CA PHE A 172 -0.96 -9.12 1.71
C PHE A 172 -0.10 -9.22 0.45
N TRP A 173 1.12 -9.73 0.62
CA TRP A 173 2.04 -10.05 -0.45
C TRP A 173 2.54 -11.48 -0.29
N LYS A 174 2.41 -12.29 -1.34
CA LYS A 174 3.03 -13.59 -1.43
C LYS A 174 4.55 -13.40 -1.49
N CYS A 175 5.27 -14.11 -0.62
CA CYS A 175 6.72 -14.11 -0.64
C CYS A 175 7.22 -14.84 -1.90
N PRO A 176 8.38 -14.45 -2.46
CA PRO A 176 9.03 -15.23 -3.51
C PRO A 176 9.31 -16.67 -3.07
N ASP A 177 9.41 -17.60 -4.02
CA ASP A 177 9.76 -18.99 -3.71
C ASP A 177 11.13 -19.06 -3.01
N GLU A 178 11.25 -19.93 -2.01
CA GLU A 178 12.45 -20.06 -1.15
C GLU A 178 12.86 -18.79 -0.39
N TRP A 179 11.97 -17.79 -0.30
CA TRP A 179 12.23 -16.59 0.47
C TRP A 179 12.20 -16.86 1.98
N MET A 180 13.07 -16.16 2.71
CA MET A 180 13.17 -16.19 4.16
C MET A 180 13.11 -14.78 4.69
N LEU A 181 12.45 -14.60 5.84
CA LEU A 181 12.59 -13.38 6.61
C LEU A 181 14.05 -13.19 7.05
N PRO A 182 14.48 -11.93 7.30
CA PRO A 182 15.67 -11.67 8.10
C PRO A 182 15.68 -12.56 9.36
N GLY A 183 16.80 -13.22 9.63
CA GLY A 183 16.91 -14.22 10.70
C GLY A 183 16.58 -15.66 10.30
N GLY A 184 16.20 -15.92 9.05
CA GLY A 184 16.10 -17.28 8.48
C GLY A 184 14.77 -17.98 8.70
N THR A 185 13.73 -17.24 9.13
CA THR A 185 12.39 -17.82 9.33
C THR A 185 11.62 -17.88 8.01
N ARG A 186 11.14 -19.08 7.64
CA ARG A 186 10.29 -19.27 6.47
C ARG A 186 8.86 -18.83 6.75
N VAL A 187 8.31 -18.05 5.82
CA VAL A 187 6.90 -17.64 5.77
C VAL A 187 6.44 -17.61 4.31
N ASP A 188 5.15 -17.80 4.08
CA ASP A 188 4.57 -17.85 2.73
C ASP A 188 4.08 -16.44 2.30
N TRP A 189 3.66 -15.63 3.27
CA TRP A 189 3.12 -14.29 3.06
C TRP A 189 3.62 -13.32 4.09
N VAL A 190 3.63 -12.05 3.71
CA VAL A 190 3.81 -10.91 4.61
C VAL A 190 2.65 -9.95 4.43
N ALA A 191 2.32 -9.23 5.49
CA ALA A 191 1.19 -8.32 5.54
C ALA A 191 1.52 -7.01 6.25
N ALA A 192 0.79 -5.97 5.85
CA ALA A 192 0.80 -4.65 6.47
C ALA A 192 -0.63 -4.30 6.87
N GLY A 193 -0.91 -4.34 8.17
CA GLY A 193 -2.16 -3.91 8.78
C GLY A 193 -2.05 -2.47 9.28
N THR A 194 -2.97 -1.58 8.90
CA THR A 194 -3.09 -0.26 9.52
C THR A 194 -4.56 0.16 9.70
N PHE A 195 -4.82 1.04 10.66
CA PHE A 195 -6.16 1.55 10.93
C PHE A 195 -6.33 2.94 10.33
N ASP A 196 -7.29 3.14 9.43
CA ASP A 196 -7.65 4.46 8.93
C ASP A 196 -8.49 5.20 9.99
N THR A 197 -8.12 6.45 10.32
CA THR A 197 -8.81 7.28 11.32
C THR A 197 -9.72 8.33 10.70
N ARG A 198 -9.34 8.90 9.56
CA ARG A 198 -10.08 9.97 8.85
C ARG A 198 -9.54 10.22 7.45
N VAL A 199 -10.29 10.97 6.64
CA VAL A 199 -9.76 11.58 5.40
C VAL A 199 -8.99 12.86 5.73
N GLY A 200 -7.90 13.11 5.01
CA GLY A 200 -7.07 14.31 5.16
C GLY A 200 -6.17 14.54 3.95
N LEU A 201 -5.19 15.44 4.12
CA LEU A 201 -4.17 15.69 3.11
C LEU A 201 -2.84 15.02 3.50
N SER A 202 -2.19 14.41 2.53
CA SER A 202 -0.81 13.94 2.65
C SER A 202 0.10 15.12 2.95
N LEU A 203 0.99 15.00 3.93
CA LEU A 203 1.96 16.06 4.24
C LEU A 203 3.02 16.20 3.15
N PHE A 204 3.28 15.12 2.41
CA PHE A 204 4.34 15.09 1.41
C PHE A 204 3.84 15.42 0.01
N THR A 205 2.63 14.98 -0.35
CA THR A 205 2.09 15.19 -1.70
C THR A 205 0.94 16.18 -1.77
N LEU A 206 0.39 16.64 -0.64
CA LEU A 206 -0.83 17.46 -0.58
C LEU A 206 -2.07 16.81 -1.22
N GLN A 207 -1.99 15.52 -1.55
CA GLN A 207 -3.09 14.74 -2.10
C GLN A 207 -4.09 14.41 -0.99
N VAL A 208 -5.36 14.29 -1.37
CA VAL A 208 -6.38 13.69 -0.50
C VAL A 208 -6.04 12.23 -0.27
N THR A 209 -5.93 11.83 1.00
CA THR A 209 -5.60 10.48 1.45
C THR A 209 -6.32 10.16 2.75
N HIS A 210 -6.42 8.88 3.10
CA HIS A 210 -6.73 8.50 4.47
C HIS A 210 -5.51 8.75 5.37
N LYS A 211 -5.81 9.10 6.61
CA LYS A 211 -4.88 9.23 7.72
C LYS A 211 -4.94 7.95 8.51
N ILE A 212 -3.78 7.34 8.77
CA ILE A 212 -3.72 6.14 9.61
C ILE A 212 -3.47 6.50 11.07
N ASP A 213 -3.86 5.61 11.97
CA ASP A 213 -3.46 5.67 13.37
C ASP A 213 -1.95 5.50 13.50
N ALA A 214 -1.38 6.17 14.50
CA ALA A 214 0.05 6.13 14.71
C ALA A 214 0.52 4.81 15.32
N ASP A 215 -0.31 4.16 16.13
CA ASP A 215 0.06 2.91 16.80
C ASP A 215 -0.33 1.70 15.93
N THR A 216 0.62 1.25 15.12
CA THR A 216 0.37 0.13 14.19
C THR A 216 0.30 -1.21 14.90
N ASP A 217 0.74 -1.29 16.16
CA ASP A 217 0.70 -2.51 16.95
C ASP A 217 -0.72 -2.80 17.44
N VAL A 218 -1.49 -1.75 17.75
CA VAL A 218 -2.93 -1.90 18.10
C VAL A 218 -3.69 -2.54 16.94
N GLU A 219 -3.44 -2.10 15.70
CA GLU A 219 -4.08 -2.71 14.53
C GLU A 219 -3.59 -4.13 14.28
N ARG A 220 -2.29 -4.36 14.38
CA ARG A 220 -1.68 -5.70 14.26
C ARG A 220 -2.35 -6.68 15.22
N ASP A 221 -2.49 -6.29 16.48
CA ASP A 221 -3.05 -7.12 17.53
C ASP A 221 -4.56 -7.32 17.33
N HIS A 222 -5.27 -6.31 16.81
CA HIS A 222 -6.67 -6.44 16.37
C HIS A 222 -6.81 -7.52 15.29
N ILE A 223 -5.98 -7.49 14.24
CA ILE A 223 -6.00 -8.50 13.16
C ILE A 223 -5.71 -9.90 13.73
N VAL A 224 -4.68 -10.04 14.58
CA VAL A 224 -4.34 -11.32 15.20
C VAL A 224 -5.50 -11.84 16.06
N SER A 225 -6.12 -10.97 16.86
CA SER A 225 -7.24 -11.34 17.73
C SER A 225 -8.49 -11.77 16.96
N THR A 226 -8.84 -11.05 15.88
CA THR A 226 -10.00 -11.38 15.06
C THR A 226 -9.82 -12.70 14.31
N LEU A 227 -8.62 -12.97 13.78
CA LEU A 227 -8.32 -14.24 13.09
C LEU A 227 -8.32 -15.43 14.05
N THR A 228 -7.73 -15.29 15.24
CA THR A 228 -7.71 -16.37 16.25
C THR A 228 -9.09 -16.64 16.86
N ALA A 229 -9.93 -15.61 16.98
CA ALA A 229 -11.33 -15.77 17.39
C ALA A 229 -12.21 -16.37 16.27
N GLY A 230 -11.89 -16.08 15.01
CA GLY A 230 -12.66 -16.50 13.84
C GLY A 230 -12.48 -17.98 13.45
N ASP A 231 -11.32 -18.60 13.74
CA ASP A 231 -11.10 -20.02 13.47
C ASP A 231 -10.14 -20.67 14.50
N PRO A 232 -10.56 -21.75 15.20
CA PRO A 232 -9.76 -22.39 16.24
C PRO A 232 -8.48 -23.10 15.73
N HIS A 233 -8.31 -23.27 14.42
CA HIS A 233 -7.11 -23.86 13.83
C HIS A 233 -6.01 -22.83 13.56
N VAL A 234 -6.31 -21.54 13.68
CA VAL A 234 -5.32 -20.47 13.56
C VAL A 234 -4.37 -20.50 14.75
N ARG A 235 -3.06 -20.56 14.48
CA ARG A 235 -2.01 -20.50 15.50
C ARG A 235 -1.15 -19.27 15.30
N VAL A 236 -0.58 -18.76 16.38
CA VAL A 236 0.25 -17.54 16.33
C VAL A 236 1.55 -17.80 17.07
N GLY A 237 2.66 -17.58 16.36
CA GLY A 237 3.98 -17.39 16.97
C GLY A 237 4.39 -15.92 16.84
N VAL A 238 5.41 -15.49 17.57
CA VAL A 238 5.95 -14.12 17.46
C VAL A 238 7.45 -14.20 17.28
N ILE A 239 7.98 -13.48 16.29
CA ILE A 239 9.40 -13.11 16.24
C ILE A 239 9.54 -11.80 17.00
N ALA A 240 10.05 -11.87 18.22
CA ALA A 240 10.41 -10.69 18.99
C ALA A 240 11.56 -9.93 18.30
N ASP A 241 11.53 -8.61 18.36
CA ASP A 241 12.56 -7.72 17.82
C ASP A 241 12.89 -8.01 16.33
N PHE A 242 11.88 -8.41 15.55
CA PHE A 242 12.04 -8.65 14.10
C PHE A 242 12.62 -7.44 13.38
N SER A 243 12.15 -6.26 13.79
CA SER A 243 12.81 -5.00 13.55
C SER A 243 13.04 -4.31 14.89
N THR A 244 13.98 -3.38 14.94
CA THR A 244 14.04 -2.46 16.09
C THR A 244 12.73 -1.68 16.16
N GLY A 245 12.13 -1.55 17.34
CA GLY A 245 11.01 -0.63 17.52
C GLY A 245 11.37 0.79 17.09
N TYR A 246 10.44 1.50 16.44
CA TYR A 246 10.72 2.82 15.89
C TYR A 246 9.52 3.76 15.87
N HIS A 247 9.84 5.06 15.79
CA HIS A 247 8.91 6.13 15.48
C HIS A 247 9.29 6.76 14.14
N ALA A 248 8.38 6.73 13.18
CA ALA A 248 8.66 7.17 11.82
C ALA A 248 7.45 7.89 11.20
N ARG A 249 7.53 8.17 9.90
CA ARG A 249 6.39 8.57 9.09
C ARG A 249 6.20 7.65 7.89
N ASN A 250 4.96 7.46 7.44
CA ASN A 250 4.67 6.76 6.18
C ASN A 250 4.74 7.71 4.98
N GLY A 251 4.51 7.19 3.77
CA GLY A 251 4.53 7.97 2.52
C GLY A 251 3.43 9.06 2.42
N GLY A 252 2.42 9.02 3.29
CA GLY A 252 1.43 10.11 3.46
C GLY A 252 1.84 11.16 4.50
N GLY A 253 2.95 10.94 5.21
CA GLY A 253 3.43 11.78 6.31
C GLY A 253 2.78 11.49 7.66
N ASP A 254 2.01 10.41 7.78
CA ASP A 254 1.37 10.01 9.03
C ASP A 254 2.40 9.38 9.95
N SER A 255 2.27 9.64 11.25
CA SER A 255 3.19 9.09 12.24
C SER A 255 2.98 7.58 12.33
N ILE A 256 4.06 6.82 12.55
CA ILE A 256 4.02 5.39 12.83
C ILE A 256 4.84 5.14 14.08
N ARG A 257 4.33 4.26 14.93
CA ARG A 257 4.97 3.69 16.10
C ARG A 257 4.75 2.19 16.07
N THR A 258 5.83 1.43 16.28
CA THR A 258 5.79 -0.03 16.45
C THR A 258 6.86 -0.47 17.44
N ASP A 259 6.57 -1.52 18.20
CA ASP A 259 7.49 -2.26 19.06
C ASP A 259 8.55 -3.03 18.25
N GLY A 260 8.26 -3.32 16.98
CA GLY A 260 9.13 -4.02 16.05
C GLY A 260 8.93 -5.54 16.00
N ASP A 261 8.00 -6.09 16.77
CA ASP A 261 7.66 -7.52 16.79
C ASP A 261 6.87 -7.93 15.55
N LEU A 262 7.07 -9.18 15.10
CA LEU A 262 6.38 -9.75 13.96
C LEU A 262 5.65 -11.05 14.34
N PRO A 263 4.33 -10.98 14.57
CA PRO A 263 3.48 -12.16 14.65
C PRO A 263 3.48 -12.96 13.34
N ILE A 264 3.67 -14.27 13.47
CA ILE A 264 3.51 -15.25 12.41
C ILE A 264 2.20 -16.00 12.64
N ILE A 265 1.23 -15.75 11.77
CA ILE A 265 -0.07 -16.40 11.80
C ILE A 265 -0.02 -17.65 10.92
N ASP A 266 -0.13 -18.82 11.54
CA ASP A 266 -0.23 -20.09 10.83
C ASP A 266 -1.70 -20.41 10.57
N VAL A 267 -2.08 -20.35 9.29
CA VAL A 267 -3.42 -20.69 8.79
C VAL A 267 -3.43 -22.03 8.04
N SER A 268 -2.35 -22.81 8.10
CA SER A 268 -2.25 -24.09 7.38
C SER A 268 -3.29 -25.12 7.82
N GLY A 269 -3.82 -25.00 9.04
CA GLY A 269 -4.91 -25.83 9.56
C GLY A 269 -6.32 -25.38 9.16
N VAL A 270 -6.48 -24.22 8.52
CA VAL A 270 -7.79 -23.69 8.10
C VAL A 270 -8.32 -24.49 6.92
N SER A 271 -9.57 -24.97 7.04
CA SER A 271 -10.22 -25.74 5.97
C SER A 271 -10.79 -24.80 4.90
N VAL A 272 -10.34 -24.94 3.66
CA VAL A 272 -10.93 -24.25 2.51
C VAL A 272 -12.07 -25.10 1.95
N GLY A 273 -13.29 -24.56 1.93
CA GLY A 273 -14.44 -25.26 1.36
C GLY A 273 -14.26 -25.52 -0.14
N ALA A 274 -14.76 -26.66 -0.64
CA ALA A 274 -14.57 -27.14 -2.02
C ALA A 274 -15.13 -26.25 -3.15
N ALA A 275 -15.72 -25.09 -2.85
CA ALA A 275 -16.44 -24.28 -3.82
C ALA A 275 -15.54 -23.51 -4.82
N THR A 276 -14.24 -23.36 -4.56
CA THR A 276 -13.34 -22.57 -5.42
C THR A 276 -12.65 -23.39 -6.52
N ALA A 277 -12.70 -24.72 -6.47
CA ALA A 277 -11.99 -25.57 -7.43
C ALA A 277 -12.68 -25.66 -8.82
N ILE A 278 -13.95 -25.28 -8.94
CA ILE A 278 -14.75 -25.49 -10.17
C ILE A 278 -14.58 -24.35 -11.19
N ALA A 279 -14.00 -23.21 -10.80
CA ALA A 279 -13.81 -22.07 -11.71
C ALA A 279 -12.58 -22.20 -12.62
N GLY A 280 -11.62 -23.09 -12.31
CA GLY A 280 -10.37 -23.23 -13.06
C GLY A 280 -10.41 -24.20 -14.25
N GLU A 281 -11.50 -24.96 -14.41
CA GLU A 281 -11.62 -26.02 -15.43
C GLU A 281 -12.57 -25.65 -16.59
N ALA A 282 -13.29 -24.53 -16.48
CA ALA A 282 -14.21 -24.05 -17.51
C ALA A 282 -13.58 -23.11 -18.57
N GLU A 283 -12.28 -22.82 -18.48
CA GLU A 283 -11.55 -21.95 -19.42
C GLU A 283 -10.38 -22.65 -20.16
N ARG A 284 -10.50 -23.96 -20.41
CA ARG A 284 -9.60 -24.68 -21.34
C ARG A 284 -10.31 -25.14 -22.60
#